data_AF-A0A3D5I490-F1
#
_entry.id   AF-A0A3D5I490-F1
#
_cell.length_a   1.000
_cell.length_b   1.000
_cell.length_c   1.000
_cell.angle_alpha   90.00
_cell.angle_beta   90.00
_cell.angle_gamma   90.00
#
_symmetry.space_group_name_H-M   'P 1'
#
loop_
_entity.id
_entity.type
_entity.pdbx_description
1 polymer ?
#
loop_
_entity_poly.entity_id
_entity_poly.type
_entity_poly.pdbx_seq_one_letter_code
_entity_poly.pdbx_strand_id
1 'polypeptide(L)' 'LRANTVDDLDGVIEAMLAENGPVVADIRVAKEENCFPMIPSGAAHNEMLLGPNDKAAKPVSEEGMVLV' A
#
# COMPACT_ATOMS: atom_id res chain seq x y z
N LEU A 1 -10.25 17.15 4.18
CA LEU A 1 -9.88 16.45 5.43
C LEU A 1 -8.47 15.91 5.27
N ARG A 2 -7.58 16.08 6.26
CA ARG A 2 -6.19 15.61 6.13
C ARG A 2 -5.68 15.05 7.45
N ALA A 3 -5.10 13.86 7.40
CA ALA A 3 -4.42 13.22 8.53
C ALA A 3 -2.90 13.24 8.30
N ASN A 4 -2.15 13.86 9.23
CA ASN A 4 -0.68 13.89 9.15
C ASN A 4 -0.02 12.89 10.09
N THR A 5 -0.73 12.52 11.15
CA THR A 5 -0.32 11.58 12.19
C THR A 5 -1.38 10.49 12.39
N VAL A 6 -1.02 9.44 13.10
CA VAL A 6 -1.95 8.33 13.41
C VAL A 6 -3.12 8.82 14.26
N ASP A 7 -2.88 9.73 15.21
CA ASP A 7 -3.92 10.25 16.10
C ASP A 7 -4.98 11.09 15.35
N ASP A 8 -4.64 11.64 14.19
CA ASP A 8 -5.58 12.39 13.34
C ASP A 8 -6.54 11.47 12.56
N LEU A 9 -6.20 10.18 12.41
CA LEU A 9 -6.79 9.29 11.40
C LEU A 9 -8.27 9.01 11.67
N ASP A 10 -8.60 8.58 12.88
CA ASP A 10 -9.97 8.19 13.23
C ASP A 10 -10.94 9.37 13.07
N GLY A 11 -10.56 10.55 13.57
CA GLY A 11 -11.38 11.76 13.45
C GLY A 11 -11.56 12.22 12.00
N VAL A 12 -10.53 12.07 11.15
CA VAL A 12 -10.63 12.37 9.71
C VAL A 12 -11.58 11.40 9.00
N ILE A 13 -11.54 10.11 9.35
CA ILE A 13 -12.45 9.10 8.78
C ILE A 13 -13.89 9.39 9.18
N GLU A 14 -14.14 9.66 10.47
CA GLU A 14 -15.48 10.01 10.97
C GLU A 14 -16.05 11.24 10.25
N ALA A 15 -15.26 12.30 10.11
CA ALA A 15 -15.67 13.51 9.40
C ALA A 15 -15.92 13.27 7.91
N MET A 16 -15.16 12.37 7.27
CA MET A 16 -15.36 12.00 5.86
C MET A 16 -16.68 11.28 5.66
N LEU A 17 -17.03 10.36 6.55
CA LEU A 17 -18.26 9.57 6.46
C LEU A 17 -19.52 10.38 6.81
N ALA A 18 -19.39 11.42 7.64
CA ALA A 18 -20.50 12.29 8.04
C ALA A 18 -20.92 13.30 6.96
N GLU A 19 -20.09 13.56 5.96
CA GLU A 19 -20.37 14.53 4.90
C GLU A 19 -21.41 14.00 3.91
N ASN A 20 -22.46 14.79 3.64
CA ASN A 20 -23.53 14.43 2.70
C ASN A 20 -23.19 14.84 1.26
N GLY A 21 -21.94 14.62 0.85
CA GLY A 21 -21.39 15.07 -0.44
C GLY A 21 -20.04 14.44 -0.76
N PRO A 22 -19.47 14.72 -1.95
CA PRO A 22 -18.17 14.21 -2.33
C PRO A 22 -17.07 14.78 -1.45
N VAL A 23 -16.20 13.91 -0.94
CA VAL A 23 -15.07 14.27 -0.08
C VAL A 23 -13.76 13.75 -0.65
N VAL A 24 -12.70 14.55 -0.52
CA VAL A 24 -11.32 14.10 -0.64
C VAL A 24 -10.70 14.09 0.76
N ALA A 25 -10.33 12.90 1.21
CA ALA A 25 -9.53 12.68 2.41
C ALA A 25 -8.07 12.42 2.01
N ASP A 26 -7.17 13.23 2.54
CA ASP A 26 -5.74 13.13 2.29
C ASP A 26 -5.05 12.51 3.50
N ILE A 27 -4.58 11.27 3.35
CA ILE A 27 -3.98 10.50 4.44
C ILE A 27 -2.50 10.33 4.14
N ARG A 28 -1.66 10.87 5.03
CA ARG A 28 -0.22 10.71 4.91
C ARG A 28 0.18 9.29 5.33
N VAL A 29 0.74 8.53 4.39
CA VAL A 29 1.26 7.17 4.62
C VAL A 29 2.79 7.14 4.46
N ALA A 30 3.42 6.07 4.95
CA ALA A 30 4.83 5.78 4.68
C ALA A 30 5.00 5.45 3.19
N LYS A 31 6.04 6.00 2.55
CA LYS A 31 6.25 5.86 1.10
C LYS A 31 6.80 4.47 0.74
N GLU A 32 7.55 3.87 1.65
CA GLU A 32 8.30 2.63 1.43
C GLU A 32 7.50 1.37 1.82
N GLU A 33 6.26 1.53 2.30
CA GLU A 33 5.39 0.41 2.66
C GLU A 33 4.90 -0.31 1.40
N ASN A 34 5.03 -1.63 1.38
CA ASN A 34 4.66 -2.48 0.24
C ASN A 34 3.60 -3.50 0.63
N CYS A 35 2.83 -3.98 -0.36
CA CYS A 35 1.80 -4.99 -0.16
C CYS A 35 2.41 -6.40 -0.15
N PHE A 36 2.21 -7.13 0.94
CA PHE A 36 2.59 -8.54 1.09
C PHE A 36 1.40 -9.38 1.57
N PRO A 37 1.34 -10.70 1.29
CA PRO A 37 2.31 -11.47 0.49
C PRO A 37 2.25 -11.13 -1.00
N MET A 38 3.39 -11.26 -1.68
CA MET A 38 3.54 -10.92 -3.10
C MET A 38 4.18 -12.08 -3.86
N ILE A 39 3.66 -12.40 -5.05
CA ILE A 39 4.33 -13.31 -6.00
C ILE A 39 5.16 -12.43 -6.94
N PRO A 40 6.51 -12.57 -6.98
CA PRO A 40 7.35 -11.81 -7.89
C PRO A 40 6.96 -12.07 -9.36
N SER A 41 7.18 -11.08 -10.23
CA SER A 41 6.98 -11.27 -11.67
C SER A 41 7.77 -12.48 -12.18
N GLY A 42 7.09 -13.39 -12.89
CA GLY A 42 7.69 -14.61 -13.44
C GLY A 42 7.96 -15.74 -12.42
N ALA A 43 7.53 -15.59 -11.17
CA ALA A 43 7.61 -16.64 -10.14
C ALA A 43 6.32 -17.48 -10.09
N ALA A 44 6.44 -18.72 -9.61
CA ALA A 44 5.28 -19.59 -9.40
C ALA A 44 4.46 -19.17 -8.16
N HIS A 45 3.20 -19.58 -8.09
CA HIS A 45 2.30 -19.22 -6.97
C HIS A 45 2.79 -19.66 -5.58
N ASN A 46 3.70 -20.64 -5.52
CA ASN A 46 4.31 -21.12 -4.28
C ASN A 46 5.63 -20.41 -3.91
N GLU A 47 6.11 -19.48 -4.73
CA GLU A 47 7.36 -18.72 -4.52
C GLU A 47 7.06 -17.29 -4.02
N MET A 48 6.23 -17.19 -2.98
CA MET A 48 5.77 -15.90 -2.42
C MET A 48 6.82 -15.24 -1.52
N LEU A 49 6.87 -13.91 -1.57
CA LEU A 49 7.48 -13.07 -0.53
C LEU A 49 6.42 -12.83 0.55
N LEU A 50 6.70 -13.20 1.79
CA LEU A 50 5.77 -13.06 2.91
C LEU A 50 5.93 -11.74 3.65
N GLY A 51 7.05 -11.04 3.44
CA GLY A 51 7.30 -9.74 4.04
C GLY A 51 8.52 -9.04 3.46
N PRO A 52 8.83 -7.83 3.96
CA PRO A 52 9.86 -6.96 3.40
C PRO A 52 11.29 -7.51 3.52
N ASN A 53 11.51 -8.49 4.41
CA ASN A 53 12.80 -9.13 4.59
C ASN A 53 13.03 -10.31 3.63
N ASP A 54 11.98 -10.77 2.95
CA ASP A 54 12.07 -11.88 2.01
C ASP A 54 12.60 -11.38 0.67
N LYS A 55 13.54 -12.14 0.10
CA LYS A 55 14.16 -11.79 -1.19
C LYS A 55 13.65 -12.74 -2.27
N ALA A 56 13.25 -12.16 -3.40
CA ALA A 56 12.91 -12.95 -4.57
C ALA A 56 14.14 -13.73 -5.06
N ALA A 57 13.95 -15.00 -5.41
CA ALA A 57 15.01 -15.84 -5.97
C ALA A 57 15.52 -15.31 -7.32
N LYS A 58 14.71 -14.52 -8.03
CA LYS A 58 15.06 -13.80 -9.25
C LYS A 58 14.66 -12.33 -9.09
N PRO A 59 15.47 -11.38 -9.61
CA PRO A 59 15.08 -9.97 -9.61
C PRO A 59 13.80 -9.77 -10.41
N VAL A 60 12.94 -8.87 -9.93
CA VAL A 60 11.73 -8.44 -10.65
C VAL A 60 12.17 -7.82 -11.98
N SER A 61 11.58 -8.26 -13.09
CA SER A 61 11.89 -7.70 -14.40
C SER A 61 11.51 -6.21 -14.45
N GLU A 62 12.24 -5.41 -15.24
CA GLU A 62 11.94 -3.98 -15.42
C GLU A 62 10.51 -3.76 -15.94
N GLU A 63 10.02 -4.64 -16.81
CA GLU A 63 8.64 -4.63 -17.31
C GLU A 63 7.61 -4.82 -16.19
N GLY A 64 7.94 -5.63 -15.16
CA GLY A 64 7.08 -5.84 -13.99
C GLY A 64 7.07 -4.65 -13.02
N MET A 65 8.14 -3.86 -12.99
CA MET A 65 8.24 -2.68 -12.11
C MET A 65 7.40 -1.49 -12.58
N VAL A 66 7.01 -1.44 -13.86
CA VAL A 66 6.21 -0.34 -14.45
C VAL A 66 4.70 -0.53 -14.21
N LEU A 67 4.28 -1.73 -13.80
CA LEU A 67 2.87 -2.08 -13.62
C LEU A 67 2.31 -1.76 -12.22
N VAL A 68 3.11 -1.15 -11.34
CA VAL A 68 2.75 -0.81 -9.96
C VAL A 68 2.94 0.68 -9.70
#